data_AF-A0AAD5GDG5-F1
#
_entry.id   AF-A0AAD5GDG5-F1
#
_cell.length_a   1.000
_cell.length_b   1.000
_cell.length_c   1.000
_cell.angle_alpha   90.00
_cell.angle_beta   90.00
_cell.angle_gamma   90.00
#
_symmetry.space_group_name_H-M   'P 1'
#
loop_
_entity.id
_entity.type
_entity.pdbx_description
1 polymer ?
#
loop_
_entity_poly.entity_id
_entity_poly.type
_entity_poly.pdbx_seq_one_letter_code
_entity_poly.pdbx_strand_id
1 'polypeptide(L)'
;MLFMCNRLMDKYARLMPRLDIINIEFLKGISQLFGIFFHFVFESFGQQNTNPGGKGLNDALVQLKTAISRIRGDCGQWVKSRSPFSSSISTPLNMPLSHTDSRLNGIANSNLKHVTSTSFGLKERCTGADTISLVARLLQKSKGHLHSILLQNNAAIVDDFYVHLVGSVPDLVEQIHRTTARLLLHISGYADRIANAKWEVKELGMEHNGYVDLLLGEFKHYKMRLAQGGIRQEVQDTLIEYGLEHLSDTIVEGLSRVKRCTNEGRALMSLDFQVLITGLQHFLTINVKPKLLRVETFIKAFYLPETDYVHWARIHPEYTKNQIMGLINLVATMKGWKRKTKLEVLEKIESASTL
;
A
#
# COMPACT_ATOMS: atom_id res chain seq x y z
N MET A 1 4.49 16.21 -21.74
CA MET A 1 3.95 16.97 -20.60
C MET A 1 5.04 17.78 -19.87
N LEU A 2 6.11 17.16 -19.33
CA LEU A 2 7.21 17.86 -18.64
C LEU A 2 7.94 18.95 -19.46
N PHE A 3 8.25 18.67 -20.72
CA PHE A 3 8.95 19.63 -21.60
C PHE A 3 8.05 20.79 -22.06
N MET A 4 6.74 20.53 -22.23
CA MET A 4 5.76 21.58 -22.51
C MET A 4 5.52 22.45 -21.28
N CYS A 5 5.41 21.87 -20.07
CA CYS A 5 5.22 22.64 -18.85
C CYS A 5 6.35 23.64 -18.64
N ASN A 6 7.61 23.24 -18.57
CA ASN A 6 8.69 24.17 -18.25
C ASN A 6 8.85 25.31 -19.28
N ARG A 7 8.81 25.01 -20.58
CA ARG A 7 9.09 26.01 -21.61
C ARG A 7 7.94 26.99 -21.86
N LEU A 8 6.69 26.55 -21.64
CA LEU A 8 5.52 27.43 -21.71
C LEU A 8 5.34 28.20 -20.40
N MET A 9 5.51 27.56 -19.23
CA MET A 9 5.40 28.21 -17.91
C MET A 9 6.35 29.40 -17.78
N ASP A 10 7.61 29.22 -18.16
CA ASP A 10 8.64 30.26 -18.02
C ASP A 10 8.44 31.42 -19.02
N LYS A 11 7.73 31.18 -20.14
CA LYS A 11 7.35 32.22 -21.10
C LYS A 11 6.06 32.92 -20.70
N TYR A 12 5.08 32.20 -20.16
CA TYR A 12 3.80 32.74 -19.70
C TYR A 12 3.97 33.55 -18.41
N ALA A 13 4.78 33.07 -17.46
CA ALA A 13 5.14 33.78 -16.23
C ALA A 13 5.83 35.13 -16.50
N ARG A 14 6.60 35.23 -17.60
CA ARG A 14 7.22 36.49 -18.05
C ARG A 14 6.22 37.47 -18.69
N LEU A 15 5.08 36.99 -19.19
CA LEU A 15 4.00 37.82 -19.72
C LEU A 15 3.01 38.29 -18.63
N MET A 16 3.00 37.58 -17.52
CA MET A 16 2.07 37.69 -16.39
C MET A 16 2.03 39.08 -15.71
N PRO A 17 3.16 39.81 -15.54
CA PRO A 17 3.14 41.17 -14.98
C PRO A 17 2.42 42.20 -15.85
N ARG A 18 2.11 41.87 -17.12
CA ARG A 18 1.41 42.76 -18.05
C ARG A 18 -0.10 42.46 -18.15
N LEU A 19 -0.58 41.44 -17.43
CA LEU A 19 -1.94 40.93 -17.47
C LEU A 19 -2.47 40.73 -16.04
N ASP A 20 -2.62 41.82 -15.28
CA ASP A 20 -3.07 41.85 -13.88
C ASP A 20 -4.36 41.03 -13.61
N ILE A 21 -5.19 40.83 -14.64
CA ILE A 21 -6.51 40.18 -14.55
C ILE A 21 -6.45 38.64 -14.63
N ILE A 22 -5.34 38.03 -15.10
CA ILE A 22 -5.29 36.60 -15.49
C ILE A 22 -4.59 35.71 -14.43
N ASN A 23 -4.14 36.31 -13.33
CA ASN A 23 -3.18 35.69 -12.41
C ASN A 23 -3.75 34.48 -11.64
N ILE A 24 -4.98 34.60 -11.12
CA ILE A 24 -5.64 33.55 -10.33
C ILE A 24 -6.12 32.38 -11.22
N GLU A 25 -6.68 32.68 -12.40
CA GLU A 25 -7.15 31.65 -13.33
C GLU A 25 -5.99 30.80 -13.87
N PHE A 26 -4.81 31.38 -14.02
CA PHE A 26 -3.61 30.62 -14.35
C PHE A 26 -3.20 29.66 -13.24
N LEU A 27 -3.16 30.11 -11.99
CA LEU A 27 -2.87 29.24 -10.83
C LEU A 27 -3.90 28.11 -10.77
N LYS A 28 -5.19 28.42 -10.92
CA LYS A 28 -6.27 27.44 -10.96
C LYS A 28 -6.06 26.41 -12.07
N GLY A 29 -5.68 26.85 -13.27
CA GLY A 29 -5.34 25.96 -14.39
C GLY A 29 -4.17 25.02 -14.08
N ILE A 30 -3.10 25.53 -13.45
CA ILE A 30 -1.97 24.70 -13.00
C ILE A 30 -2.42 23.68 -11.96
N SER A 31 -3.18 24.13 -10.95
CA SER A 31 -3.68 23.29 -9.87
C SER A 31 -4.57 22.17 -10.40
N GLN A 32 -5.46 22.48 -11.34
CA GLN A 32 -6.33 21.50 -11.99
C GLN A 32 -5.54 20.52 -12.86
N LEU A 33 -4.59 21.00 -13.67
CA LEU A 33 -3.76 20.13 -14.50
C LEU A 33 -2.93 19.16 -13.66
N PHE A 34 -2.30 19.67 -12.60
CA PHE A 34 -1.55 18.83 -11.68
C PHE A 34 -2.46 17.86 -10.92
N GLY A 35 -3.64 18.31 -10.49
CA GLY A 35 -4.66 17.47 -9.86
C GLY A 35 -5.11 16.32 -10.76
N ILE A 36 -5.39 16.58 -12.05
CA ILE A 36 -5.73 15.55 -13.04
C ILE A 36 -4.58 14.55 -13.20
N PHE A 37 -3.34 15.04 -13.31
CA PHE A 37 -2.17 14.17 -13.41
C PHE A 37 -1.98 13.30 -12.15
N PHE A 38 -2.14 13.90 -10.97
CA PHE A 38 -2.11 13.20 -9.68
C PHE A 38 -3.15 12.09 -9.62
N HIS A 39 -4.41 12.40 -9.96
CA HIS A 39 -5.50 11.43 -9.98
C HIS A 39 -5.25 10.31 -10.97
N PHE A 40 -4.76 10.63 -12.18
CA PHE A 40 -4.42 9.63 -13.18
C PHE A 40 -3.34 8.65 -12.70
N VAL A 41 -2.29 9.17 -12.06
CA VAL A 41 -1.21 8.35 -11.48
C VAL A 41 -1.77 7.47 -10.34
N PHE A 42 -2.62 8.02 -9.47
CA PHE A 42 -3.30 7.27 -8.41
C PHE A 42 -4.17 6.14 -8.97
N GLU A 43 -5.02 6.42 -9.96
CA GLU A 43 -5.87 5.39 -10.56
C GLU A 43 -5.07 4.31 -11.28
N SER A 44 -4.00 4.71 -11.98
CA SER A 44 -3.18 3.77 -12.76
C SER A 44 -2.38 2.83 -11.86
N PHE A 45 -1.83 3.33 -10.76
CA PHE A 45 -0.80 2.62 -9.99
C PHE A 45 -1.05 2.49 -8.48
N GLY A 46 -1.82 3.40 -7.88
CA GLY A 46 -2.07 3.45 -6.44
C GLY A 46 -3.29 2.64 -5.98
N GLN A 47 -4.13 2.17 -6.90
CA GLN A 47 -5.29 1.35 -6.59
C GLN A 47 -4.89 -0.09 -6.23
N GLN A 48 -5.22 -0.45 -5.00
CA GLN A 48 -5.59 -1.80 -4.62
C GLN A 48 -6.64 -1.68 -3.50
N ASN A 49 -7.61 -2.59 -3.47
CA ASN A 49 -8.61 -2.69 -2.40
C ASN A 49 -7.89 -2.79 -1.05
N THR A 50 -7.70 -1.65 -0.40
CA THR A 50 -7.05 -1.55 0.89
C THR A 50 -8.01 -2.14 1.92
N ASN A 51 -7.76 -3.38 2.34
CA ASN A 51 -8.08 -3.72 3.73
C ASN A 51 -7.22 -2.79 4.59
N PRO A 52 -7.82 -2.01 5.50
CA PRO A 52 -7.05 -1.11 6.35
C PRO A 52 -6.17 -1.95 7.29
N GLY A 53 -4.86 -1.93 7.05
CA GLY A 53 -3.87 -2.18 8.09
C GLY A 53 -3.95 -1.07 9.15
N GLY A 54 -3.51 -1.35 10.38
CA GLY A 54 -3.79 -0.51 11.54
C GLY A 54 -3.19 0.91 11.55
N LYS A 55 -3.42 1.61 12.67
CA LYS A 55 -3.52 3.08 12.78
C LYS A 55 -2.38 3.94 12.20
N GLY A 56 -1.15 3.45 12.13
CA GLY A 56 -0.02 4.21 11.56
C GLY A 56 -0.11 4.46 10.05
N LEU A 57 -0.80 3.57 9.31
CA LEU A 57 -1.06 3.73 7.88
C LEU A 57 -2.19 4.74 7.59
N ASN A 58 -2.93 5.15 8.61
CA ASN A 58 -4.16 5.91 8.42
C ASN A 58 -3.90 7.38 8.10
N ASP A 59 -2.85 8.02 8.62
CA ASP A 59 -2.67 9.47 8.45
C ASP A 59 -2.24 9.83 7.01
N ALA A 60 -1.22 9.16 6.47
CA ALA A 60 -0.82 9.31 5.06
C ALA A 60 -1.95 8.93 4.09
N LEU A 61 -2.72 7.89 4.43
CA LEU A 61 -3.91 7.48 3.66
C LEU A 61 -5.04 8.52 3.76
N VAL A 62 -5.22 9.18 4.90
CA VAL A 62 -6.21 10.24 5.12
C VAL A 62 -5.84 11.49 4.34
N GLN A 63 -4.58 11.90 4.35
CA GLN A 63 -4.09 13.02 3.55
C GLN A 63 -4.27 12.75 2.06
N LEU A 64 -3.85 11.57 1.59
CA LEU A 64 -4.06 11.14 0.20
C LEU A 64 -5.55 11.10 -0.19
N LYS A 65 -6.41 10.54 0.67
CA LYS A 65 -7.87 10.53 0.46
C LYS A 65 -8.45 11.93 0.37
N THR A 66 -7.97 12.85 1.21
CA THR A 66 -8.39 14.25 1.22
C THR A 66 -7.98 14.93 -0.08
N ALA A 67 -6.74 14.76 -0.53
CA ALA A 67 -6.26 15.27 -1.80
C ALA A 67 -7.08 14.74 -2.99
N ILE A 68 -7.35 13.43 -3.04
CA ILE A 68 -8.19 12.82 -4.09
C ILE A 68 -9.62 13.36 -4.07
N SER A 69 -10.18 13.57 -2.87
CA SER A 69 -11.54 14.10 -2.71
C SER A 69 -11.64 15.54 -3.20
N ARG A 70 -10.63 16.37 -2.89
CA ARG A 70 -10.50 17.75 -3.41
C ARG A 70 -10.39 17.77 -4.93
N ILE A 71 -9.49 16.98 -5.51
CA ILE A 71 -9.35 16.87 -6.98
C ILE A 71 -10.68 16.47 -7.63
N ARG A 72 -11.42 15.53 -7.03
CA ARG A 72 -12.72 15.09 -7.55
C ARG A 72 -13.79 16.18 -7.48
N GLY A 73 -13.73 17.05 -6.46
CA GLY A 73 -14.57 18.25 -6.37
C GLY A 73 -14.20 19.26 -7.46
N ASP A 74 -12.92 19.62 -7.53
CA ASP A 74 -12.43 20.73 -8.36
C ASP A 74 -12.32 20.38 -9.86
N CYS A 75 -12.08 19.11 -10.19
CA CYS A 75 -11.88 18.59 -11.54
C CYS A 75 -12.95 17.56 -11.94
N GLY A 76 -14.06 17.48 -11.20
CA GLY A 76 -15.04 16.40 -11.31
C GLY A 76 -15.59 16.14 -12.71
N GLN A 77 -15.75 17.17 -13.54
CA GLN A 77 -16.21 17.01 -14.93
C GLN A 77 -15.20 16.27 -15.82
N TRP A 78 -13.91 16.48 -15.61
CA TRP A 78 -12.84 15.81 -16.38
C TRP A 78 -12.45 14.46 -15.77
N VAL A 79 -12.59 14.31 -14.46
CA VAL A 79 -12.30 13.06 -13.75
C VAL A 79 -13.41 12.01 -13.95
N LYS A 80 -14.68 12.44 -14.07
CA LYS A 80 -15.82 11.52 -14.29
C LYS A 80 -16.06 11.17 -15.77
N SER A 81 -15.55 11.96 -16.71
CA SER A 81 -15.73 11.75 -18.16
C SER A 81 -14.78 10.70 -18.74
N ARG A 82 -14.73 9.51 -18.12
CA ARG A 82 -14.01 8.35 -18.67
C ARG A 82 -14.96 7.18 -18.90
N SER A 83 -15.88 7.39 -19.85
CA SER A 83 -16.34 6.33 -20.77
C SER A 83 -15.13 5.89 -21.62
N PRO A 84 -14.99 4.60 -22.02
CA PRO A 84 -13.69 4.05 -22.40
C PRO A 84 -13.17 4.71 -23.67
N PHE A 85 -12.12 5.53 -23.53
CA PHE A 85 -11.24 5.80 -24.65
C PHE A 85 -10.55 4.48 -24.97
N SER A 86 -11.14 3.76 -25.94
CA SER A 86 -10.44 2.80 -26.77
C SER A 86 -9.06 3.35 -27.10
N SER A 87 -8.05 2.53 -26.84
CA SER A 87 -6.71 2.70 -27.36
C SER A 87 -6.76 2.79 -28.89
N SER A 88 -6.67 4.01 -29.42
CA SER A 88 -6.38 4.26 -30.82
C SER A 88 -5.36 5.38 -30.95
N ILE A 89 -4.12 5.06 -30.59
CA ILE A 89 -2.95 5.62 -31.27
C ILE A 89 -2.21 4.43 -31.88
N SER A 90 -2.73 3.99 -33.02
CA SER A 90 -2.02 3.14 -33.97
C SER A 90 -1.76 3.97 -35.21
N THR A 91 -0.57 4.55 -35.32
CA THR A 91 0.00 4.93 -36.61
C THR A 91 1.05 3.86 -36.97
N PRO A 92 0.83 3.08 -38.04
CA PRO A 92 1.75 2.04 -38.47
C PRO A 92 2.86 2.64 -39.33
N LEU A 93 4.11 2.45 -38.93
CA LEU A 93 5.24 2.51 -39.86
C LEU A 93 5.46 1.08 -40.37
N ASN A 94 4.98 0.84 -41.58
CA ASN A 94 5.26 -0.35 -42.38
C ASN A 94 6.76 -0.48 -42.62
N MET A 95 7.35 -1.62 -42.27
CA MET A 95 8.26 -2.36 -43.15
C MET A 95 8.24 -3.86 -42.77
N PRO A 96 8.18 -4.79 -43.73
CA PRO A 96 7.85 -6.19 -43.48
C PRO A 96 9.10 -7.04 -43.25
N LEU A 97 9.05 -7.92 -42.25
CA LEU A 97 9.77 -9.18 -42.31
C LEU A 97 8.78 -10.32 -42.04
N SER A 98 8.59 -11.13 -43.08
CA SER A 98 7.90 -12.40 -43.09
C SER A 98 8.58 -13.39 -42.13
N HIS A 99 7.78 -14.20 -41.42
CA HIS A 99 7.71 -15.66 -41.58
C HIS A 99 6.93 -16.33 -40.42
N THR A 100 5.74 -16.82 -40.78
CA THR A 100 5.09 -18.10 -40.40
C THR A 100 4.80 -18.45 -38.93
N ASP A 101 3.51 -18.31 -38.59
CA ASP A 101 2.56 -19.30 -38.04
C ASP A 101 3.02 -20.42 -37.06
N SER A 102 2.33 -20.49 -35.91
CA SER A 102 1.43 -21.61 -35.63
C SER A 102 0.47 -21.31 -34.45
N ARG A 103 -0.83 -21.34 -34.74
CA ARG A 103 -1.97 -21.33 -33.79
C ARG A 103 -2.09 -22.66 -33.03
N LEU A 104 -2.64 -22.64 -31.80
CA LEU A 104 -3.88 -23.38 -31.50
C LEU A 104 -4.64 -22.91 -30.24
N ASN A 105 -5.96 -22.82 -30.45
CA ASN A 105 -7.14 -22.55 -29.63
C ASN A 105 -7.22 -23.03 -28.17
N GLY A 106 -8.00 -22.27 -27.37
CA GLY A 106 -8.56 -22.70 -26.09
C GLY A 106 -9.68 -21.78 -25.56
N ILE A 107 -10.88 -21.93 -26.13
CA ILE A 107 -12.25 -21.73 -25.61
C ILE A 107 -12.51 -20.60 -24.58
N ALA A 108 -13.38 -19.68 -25.01
CA ALA A 108 -14.00 -18.61 -24.24
C ALA A 108 -14.90 -19.13 -23.11
N ASN A 109 -14.80 -18.52 -21.93
CA ASN A 109 -15.90 -18.49 -20.97
C ASN A 109 -16.09 -17.06 -20.46
N SER A 110 -17.27 -16.54 -20.76
CA SER A 110 -17.78 -15.22 -20.41
C SER A 110 -18.14 -15.14 -18.93
N ASN A 111 -17.52 -14.22 -18.17
CA ASN A 111 -18.12 -13.44 -17.06
C ASN A 111 -17.07 -12.54 -16.37
N LEU A 112 -16.43 -11.65 -17.14
CA LEU A 112 -15.43 -10.70 -16.63
C LEU A 112 -16.04 -9.30 -16.47
N LYS A 113 -16.86 -9.11 -15.42
CA LYS A 113 -17.31 -7.77 -14.99
C LYS A 113 -16.50 -7.29 -13.80
N HIS A 114 -15.20 -7.03 -14.01
CA HIS A 114 -14.34 -6.07 -13.29
C HIS A 114 -12.87 -6.28 -13.68
N VAL A 115 -12.48 -5.91 -14.89
CA VAL A 115 -11.06 -5.88 -15.27
C VAL A 115 -10.78 -4.59 -16.03
N THR A 116 -10.56 -3.53 -15.27
CA THR A 116 -9.45 -2.62 -15.59
C THR A 116 -8.24 -3.14 -14.81
N SER A 117 -7.79 -4.38 -15.10
CA SER A 117 -6.50 -4.82 -14.57
C SER A 117 -5.44 -3.98 -15.27
N THR A 118 -4.93 -3.00 -14.55
CA THR A 118 -3.81 -2.20 -15.01
C THR A 118 -2.60 -3.12 -15.09
N SER A 119 -2.37 -3.70 -16.27
CA SER A 119 -1.27 -4.58 -16.65
C SER A 119 0.06 -3.81 -16.77
N PHE A 120 0.29 -2.85 -15.87
CA PHE A 120 1.53 -2.10 -15.79
C PHE A 120 2.56 -2.91 -15.00
N GLY A 121 3.72 -3.10 -15.62
CA GLY A 121 4.86 -3.76 -15.02
C GLY A 121 5.50 -2.93 -13.90
N LEU A 122 6.46 -3.56 -13.23
CA LEU A 122 7.24 -2.97 -12.14
C LEU A 122 7.88 -1.63 -12.56
N LYS A 123 8.48 -1.59 -13.76
CA LYS A 123 9.19 -0.42 -14.25
C LYS A 123 8.25 0.77 -14.48
N GLU A 124 7.07 0.54 -15.04
CA GLU A 124 6.07 1.58 -15.29
C GLU A 124 5.57 2.19 -13.97
N ARG A 125 5.31 1.36 -12.96
CA ARG A 125 4.87 1.80 -11.62
C ARG A 125 5.92 2.68 -10.95
N CYS A 126 7.18 2.25 -10.93
CA CYS A 126 8.30 3.03 -10.38
C CYS A 126 8.53 4.32 -11.18
N THR A 127 8.45 4.26 -12.51
CA THR A 127 8.58 5.44 -13.38
C THR A 127 7.45 6.44 -13.13
N GLY A 128 6.22 5.97 -12.91
CA GLY A 128 5.07 6.82 -12.53
C GLY A 128 5.32 7.56 -11.22
N ALA A 129 5.79 6.85 -10.20
CA ALA A 129 6.16 7.43 -8.90
C ALA A 129 7.31 8.45 -9.02
N ASP A 130 8.35 8.14 -9.78
CA ASP A 130 9.48 9.06 -10.03
C ASP A 130 9.02 10.31 -10.79
N THR A 131 8.13 10.14 -11.78
CA THR A 131 7.64 11.24 -12.62
C THR A 131 6.81 12.22 -11.80
N ILE A 132 5.86 11.74 -10.99
CA ILE A 132 5.05 12.63 -10.16
C ILE A 132 5.89 13.33 -9.08
N SER A 133 6.85 12.63 -8.49
CA SER A 133 7.82 13.22 -7.56
C SER A 133 8.64 14.33 -8.22
N LEU A 134 9.08 14.11 -9.47
CA LEU A 134 9.84 15.11 -10.22
C LEU A 134 9.00 16.36 -10.50
N VAL A 135 7.77 16.19 -10.98
CA VAL A 135 6.85 17.31 -11.24
C VAL A 135 6.57 18.09 -9.96
N ALA A 136 6.33 17.39 -8.84
CA ALA A 136 6.12 18.02 -7.54
C ALA A 136 7.34 18.84 -7.09
N ARG A 137 8.56 18.32 -7.23
CA ARG A 137 9.79 19.07 -6.92
C ARG A 137 9.97 20.31 -7.80
N LEU A 138 9.62 20.22 -9.08
CA LEU A 138 9.66 21.37 -9.99
C LEU A 138 8.64 22.44 -9.56
N LEU A 139 7.42 22.03 -9.20
CA LEU A 139 6.41 22.93 -8.65
C LEU A 139 6.89 23.56 -7.35
N GLN A 140 7.48 22.81 -6.42
CA GLN A 140 7.99 23.37 -5.17
C GLN A 140 9.05 24.46 -5.41
N LYS A 141 9.95 24.26 -6.38
CA LYS A 141 10.93 25.29 -6.77
C LYS A 141 10.29 26.55 -7.34
N SER A 142 9.11 26.45 -7.98
CA SER A 142 8.39 27.61 -8.49
C SER A 142 7.55 28.34 -7.43
N LYS A 143 7.41 27.81 -6.20
CA LYS A 143 6.53 28.38 -5.17
C LYS A 143 6.81 29.85 -4.89
N GLY A 144 8.07 30.22 -4.64
CA GLY A 144 8.45 31.61 -4.36
C GLY A 144 8.16 32.55 -5.53
N HIS A 145 8.33 32.07 -6.76
CA HIS A 145 8.02 32.85 -7.95
C HIS A 145 6.51 33.07 -8.11
N LEU A 146 5.68 32.04 -7.86
CA LEU A 146 4.23 32.18 -7.88
C LEU A 146 3.73 33.16 -6.80
N HIS A 147 4.30 33.13 -5.59
CA HIS A 147 4.00 34.15 -4.57
C HIS A 147 4.39 35.56 -5.00
N SER A 148 5.50 35.73 -5.72
CA SER A 148 5.94 37.06 -6.20
C SER A 148 5.05 37.62 -7.31
N ILE A 149 4.46 36.74 -8.12
CA ILE A 149 3.62 37.15 -9.25
C ILE A 149 2.17 37.36 -8.81
N LEU A 150 1.64 36.53 -7.92
CA LEU A 150 0.27 36.65 -7.41
C LEU A 150 0.20 37.76 -6.36
N LEU A 151 -0.71 38.72 -6.54
CA LEU A 151 -0.99 39.79 -5.56
C LEU A 151 -1.18 39.21 -4.15
N GLN A 152 -0.68 39.91 -3.11
CA GLN A 152 -0.64 39.46 -1.71
C GLN A 152 -1.97 38.88 -1.18
N ASN A 153 -3.10 39.31 -1.73
CA ASN A 153 -4.45 38.85 -1.36
C ASN A 153 -4.73 37.38 -1.73
N ASN A 154 -3.90 36.71 -2.54
CA ASN A 154 -4.10 35.32 -2.97
C ASN A 154 -3.07 34.32 -2.38
N ALA A 155 -2.23 34.77 -1.45
CA ALA A 155 -1.19 33.93 -0.86
C ALA A 155 -1.75 32.64 -0.24
N ALA A 156 -2.92 32.72 0.41
CA ALA A 156 -3.60 31.57 1.00
C ALA A 156 -3.97 30.48 -0.02
N ILE A 157 -4.34 30.84 -1.25
CA ILE A 157 -4.72 29.87 -2.30
C ILE A 157 -3.46 29.13 -2.80
N VAL A 158 -2.35 29.86 -2.93
CA VAL A 158 -1.05 29.26 -3.28
C VAL A 158 -0.62 28.29 -2.19
N ASP A 159 -0.69 28.72 -0.93
CA ASP A 159 -0.32 27.87 0.19
C ASP A 159 -1.20 26.63 0.31
N ASP A 160 -2.53 26.74 0.13
CA ASP A 160 -3.42 25.58 0.13
C ASP A 160 -3.04 24.56 -0.96
N PHE A 161 -2.79 25.01 -2.20
CA PHE A 161 -2.34 24.14 -3.29
C PHE A 161 -1.05 23.38 -2.95
N TYR A 162 -0.04 24.10 -2.44
CA TYR A 162 1.25 23.49 -2.12
C TYR A 162 1.19 22.57 -0.91
N VAL A 163 0.41 22.91 0.12
CA VAL A 163 0.27 22.10 1.34
C VAL A 163 -0.53 20.83 1.04
N HIS A 164 -1.69 20.95 0.39
CA HIS A 164 -2.65 19.85 0.32
C HIS A 164 -2.58 19.01 -0.94
N LEU A 165 -2.09 19.55 -2.06
CA LEU A 165 -1.97 18.79 -3.30
C LEU A 165 -0.51 18.41 -3.58
N VAL A 166 0.40 19.38 -3.66
CA VAL A 166 1.82 19.09 -3.90
C VAL A 166 2.45 18.37 -2.70
N GLY A 167 2.08 18.76 -1.48
CA GLY A 167 2.54 18.16 -0.24
C GLY A 167 2.10 16.70 -0.04
N SER A 168 1.05 16.26 -0.74
CA SER A 168 0.50 14.89 -0.65
C SER A 168 1.11 13.91 -1.66
N VAL A 169 2.09 14.36 -2.47
CA VAL A 169 2.78 13.51 -3.46
C VAL A 169 3.61 12.40 -2.82
N PRO A 170 4.34 12.61 -1.70
CA PRO A 170 5.02 11.53 -1.00
C PRO A 170 4.08 10.39 -0.61
N ASP A 171 2.87 10.70 -0.13
CA ASP A 171 1.87 9.70 0.25
C ASP A 171 1.41 8.86 -0.95
N LEU A 172 1.22 9.50 -2.11
CA LEU A 172 0.89 8.81 -3.34
C LEU A 172 2.04 7.90 -3.81
N VAL A 173 3.28 8.37 -3.73
CA VAL A 173 4.48 7.58 -4.08
C VAL A 173 4.63 6.36 -3.17
N GLU A 174 4.48 6.56 -1.87
CA GLU A 174 4.44 5.47 -0.89
C GLU A 174 3.34 4.47 -1.23
N GLN A 175 2.12 4.94 -1.49
CA GLN A 175 0.99 4.07 -1.84
C GLN A 175 1.23 3.26 -3.13
N ILE A 176 1.87 3.85 -4.14
CA ILE A 176 2.25 3.14 -5.37
C ILE A 176 3.26 2.04 -5.06
N HIS A 177 4.29 2.34 -4.27
CA HIS A 177 5.32 1.35 -3.91
C HIS A 177 4.75 0.23 -3.03
N ARG A 178 3.92 0.54 -2.02
CA ARG A 178 3.22 -0.46 -1.20
C ARG A 178 2.35 -1.38 -2.05
N THR A 179 1.58 -0.80 -2.97
CA THR A 179 0.72 -1.55 -3.89
C THR A 179 1.56 -2.42 -4.84
N THR A 180 2.69 -1.90 -5.33
CA THR A 180 3.62 -2.65 -6.18
C THR A 180 4.24 -3.83 -5.44
N ALA A 181 4.68 -3.63 -4.20
CA ALA A 181 5.20 -4.70 -3.36
C ALA A 181 4.15 -5.79 -3.11
N ARG A 182 2.89 -5.41 -2.83
CA ARG A 182 1.79 -6.36 -2.62
C ARG A 182 1.45 -7.15 -3.89
N LEU A 183 1.42 -6.50 -5.05
CA LEU A 183 1.16 -7.17 -6.33
C LEU A 183 2.24 -8.19 -6.67
N LEU A 184 3.50 -7.85 -6.38
CA LEU A 184 4.62 -8.71 -6.70
C LEU A 184 4.82 -9.79 -5.64
N LEU A 185 4.66 -9.54 -4.35
CA LEU A 185 4.81 -10.58 -3.35
C LEU A 185 3.57 -11.49 -3.33
N HIS A 186 3.65 -12.67 -3.97
CA HIS A 186 2.53 -13.58 -4.19
C HIS A 186 2.21 -14.42 -2.94
N ILE A 187 1.81 -13.76 -1.87
CA ILE A 187 1.45 -14.40 -0.60
C ILE A 187 -0.06 -14.38 -0.33
N SER A 188 -0.87 -14.17 -1.37
CA SER A 188 -2.32 -14.31 -1.28
C SER A 188 -2.69 -15.74 -0.86
N GLY A 189 -3.60 -15.87 0.12
CA GLY A 189 -4.01 -17.16 0.67
C GLY A 189 -3.08 -17.77 1.72
N TYR A 190 -1.89 -17.19 1.99
CA TYR A 190 -1.03 -17.69 3.08
C TYR A 190 -1.65 -17.49 4.46
N ALA A 191 -2.46 -16.45 4.66
CA ALA A 191 -3.24 -16.30 5.88
C ALA A 191 -4.10 -17.54 6.18
N ASP A 192 -4.73 -18.13 5.16
CA ASP A 192 -5.55 -19.34 5.33
C ASP A 192 -4.67 -20.58 5.57
N ARG A 193 -3.48 -20.66 4.94
CA ARG A 193 -2.53 -21.75 5.23
C ARG A 193 -2.04 -21.73 6.67
N ILE A 194 -1.73 -20.53 7.19
CA ILE A 194 -1.33 -20.33 8.59
C ILE A 194 -2.50 -20.67 9.53
N ALA A 195 -3.70 -20.16 9.23
CA ALA A 195 -4.89 -20.41 10.05
C ALA A 195 -5.24 -21.90 10.19
N ASN A 196 -4.99 -22.67 9.13
CA ASN A 196 -5.29 -24.11 9.06
C ASN A 196 -4.08 -25.01 9.34
N ALA A 197 -2.94 -24.46 9.75
CA ALA A 197 -1.79 -25.26 10.17
C ALA A 197 -2.11 -26.07 11.46
N LYS A 198 -1.29 -27.08 11.74
CA LYS A 198 -1.51 -27.99 12.88
C LYS A 198 -1.02 -27.33 14.18
N TRP A 199 -1.92 -26.62 14.85
CA TRP A 199 -1.63 -25.93 16.11
C TRP A 199 -1.99 -26.74 17.38
N GLU A 200 -2.56 -27.94 17.23
CA GLU A 200 -2.87 -28.86 18.32
C GLU A 200 -1.79 -29.95 18.42
N VAL A 201 -0.62 -29.55 18.93
CA VAL A 201 0.56 -30.39 19.04
C VAL A 201 0.69 -30.88 20.47
N LYS A 202 1.04 -32.16 20.67
CA LYS A 202 1.22 -32.74 22.01
C LYS A 202 2.58 -32.43 22.61
N GLU A 203 3.63 -32.42 21.78
CA GLU A 203 5.01 -32.18 22.19
C GLU A 203 5.69 -31.31 21.14
N LEU A 204 6.44 -30.31 21.58
CA LEU A 204 7.20 -29.45 20.68
C LEU A 204 8.36 -30.23 20.07
N GLY A 205 8.29 -30.50 18.77
CA GLY A 205 9.39 -31.06 17.99
C GLY A 205 10.43 -30.00 17.58
N MET A 206 11.37 -30.41 16.75
CA MET A 206 12.40 -29.52 16.14
C MET A 206 11.96 -28.94 14.79
N GLU A 207 10.79 -29.34 14.28
CA GLU A 207 10.31 -28.99 12.94
C GLU A 207 9.34 -27.81 12.98
N HIS A 208 9.49 -26.90 12.03
CA HIS A 208 8.55 -25.81 11.75
C HIS A 208 7.47 -26.25 10.75
N ASN A 209 6.37 -25.51 10.69
CA ASN A 209 5.32 -25.76 9.69
C ASN A 209 5.81 -25.43 8.27
N GLY A 210 5.50 -26.29 7.30
CA GLY A 210 5.95 -26.14 5.90
C GLY A 210 5.53 -24.85 5.18
N TYR A 211 4.57 -24.07 5.71
CA TYR A 211 4.26 -22.75 5.15
C TYR A 211 5.46 -21.78 5.27
N VAL A 212 6.35 -21.98 6.26
CA VAL A 212 7.53 -21.14 6.48
C VAL A 212 8.49 -21.26 5.31
N ASP A 213 8.79 -22.48 4.87
CA ASP A 213 9.66 -22.72 3.71
C ASP A 213 9.07 -22.13 2.42
N LEU A 214 7.76 -22.28 2.26
CA LEU A 214 7.03 -21.73 1.12
C LEU A 214 7.09 -20.19 1.12
N LEU A 215 6.91 -19.54 2.27
CA LEU A 215 7.06 -18.09 2.40
C LEU A 215 8.49 -17.63 2.09
N LEU A 216 9.50 -18.35 2.58
CA LEU A 216 10.90 -18.06 2.28
C LEU A 216 11.19 -18.19 0.77
N GLY A 217 10.64 -19.21 0.12
CA GLY A 217 10.71 -19.42 -1.32
C GLY A 217 10.08 -18.27 -2.11
N GLU A 218 8.83 -17.90 -1.77
CA GLU A 218 8.14 -16.78 -2.42
C GLU A 218 8.88 -15.45 -2.23
N PHE A 219 9.46 -15.21 -1.06
CA PHE A 219 10.21 -13.98 -0.81
C PHE A 219 11.55 -13.95 -1.58
N LYS A 220 12.23 -15.10 -1.75
CA LYS A 220 13.39 -15.21 -2.64
C LYS A 220 13.02 -14.91 -4.10
N HIS A 221 11.91 -15.46 -4.58
CA HIS A 221 11.40 -15.17 -5.93
C HIS A 221 10.98 -13.70 -6.08
N TYR A 222 10.38 -13.10 -5.05
CA TYR A 222 10.07 -11.68 -5.03
C TYR A 222 11.33 -10.82 -5.18
N LYS A 223 12.37 -11.08 -4.36
CA LYS A 223 13.66 -10.39 -4.47
C LYS A 223 14.27 -10.51 -5.87
N MET A 224 14.25 -11.71 -6.45
CA MET A 224 14.76 -11.95 -7.80
C MET A 224 14.03 -11.10 -8.85
N ARG A 225 12.69 -11.02 -8.77
CA ARG A 225 11.87 -10.21 -9.68
C ARG A 225 12.16 -8.72 -9.56
N LEU A 226 12.46 -8.22 -8.35
CA LEU A 226 12.90 -6.84 -8.16
C LEU A 226 14.27 -6.58 -8.82
N ALA A 227 15.23 -7.47 -8.61
CA ALA A 227 16.58 -7.36 -9.17
C ALA A 227 16.60 -7.40 -10.70
N GLN A 228 15.75 -8.23 -11.30
CA GLN A 228 15.59 -8.34 -12.76
C GLN A 228 14.67 -7.26 -13.34
N GLY A 229 14.02 -6.46 -12.48
CA GLY A 229 13.01 -5.47 -12.86
C GLY A 229 13.55 -4.21 -13.53
N GLY A 230 14.87 -4.04 -13.61
CA GLY A 230 15.51 -2.86 -14.22
C GLY A 230 15.21 -1.55 -13.48
N ILE A 231 15.01 -1.63 -12.16
CA ILE A 231 14.79 -0.50 -11.26
C ILE A 231 16.02 -0.22 -10.39
N ARG A 232 16.19 1.02 -9.93
CA ARG A 232 17.34 1.42 -9.10
C ARG A 232 17.36 0.66 -7.77
N GLN A 233 18.55 0.43 -7.23
CA GLN A 233 18.76 -0.34 -6.00
C GLN A 233 17.97 0.24 -4.81
N GLU A 234 17.92 1.56 -4.67
CA GLU A 234 17.23 2.21 -3.55
C GLU A 234 15.71 1.92 -3.58
N VAL A 235 15.14 1.80 -4.78
CA VAL A 235 13.73 1.43 -4.97
C VAL A 235 13.52 -0.05 -4.70
N GLN A 236 14.48 -0.91 -5.05
CA GLN A 236 14.42 -2.34 -4.70
C GLN A 236 14.41 -2.53 -3.19
N ASP A 237 15.31 -1.85 -2.47
CA ASP A 237 15.41 -1.93 -1.02
C ASP A 237 14.11 -1.44 -0.35
N THR A 238 13.57 -0.32 -0.83
CA THR A 238 12.27 0.21 -0.40
C THR A 238 11.13 -0.80 -0.64
N LEU A 239 11.09 -1.45 -1.80
CA LEU A 239 10.07 -2.46 -2.10
C LEU A 239 10.25 -3.74 -1.26
N ILE A 240 11.46 -4.12 -0.91
CA ILE A 240 11.73 -5.22 0.04
C ILE A 240 11.14 -4.89 1.40
N GLU A 241 11.34 -3.66 1.91
CA GLU A 241 10.75 -3.23 3.19
C GLU A 241 9.22 -3.32 3.18
N TYR A 242 8.57 -2.78 2.14
CA TYR A 242 7.11 -2.90 2.01
C TYR A 242 6.64 -4.35 1.83
N GLY A 243 7.46 -5.20 1.22
CA GLY A 243 7.22 -6.64 1.15
C GLY A 243 7.23 -7.31 2.54
N LEU A 244 8.19 -6.94 3.41
CA LEU A 244 8.25 -7.43 4.78
C LEU A 244 7.06 -6.96 5.62
N GLU A 245 6.62 -5.71 5.44
CA GLU A 245 5.40 -5.20 6.10
C GLU A 245 4.15 -5.97 5.65
N HIS A 246 4.01 -6.24 4.34
CA HIS A 246 2.91 -7.06 3.82
C HIS A 246 2.96 -8.51 4.32
N LEU A 247 4.16 -9.07 4.46
CA LEU A 247 4.36 -10.38 5.08
C LEU A 247 3.91 -10.37 6.55
N SER A 248 4.29 -9.34 7.31
CA SER A 248 3.84 -9.17 8.69
C SER A 248 2.31 -9.13 8.79
N ASP A 249 1.64 -8.38 7.91
CA ASP A 249 0.18 -8.33 7.85
C ASP A 249 -0.44 -9.71 7.61
N THR A 250 0.12 -10.45 6.65
CA THR A 250 -0.39 -11.77 6.26
C THR A 250 -0.26 -12.79 7.38
N ILE A 251 0.85 -12.76 8.12
CA ILE A 251 1.08 -13.68 9.25
C ILE A 251 0.14 -13.37 10.41
N VAL A 252 0.03 -12.10 10.82
CA VAL A 252 -0.89 -11.69 11.90
C VAL A 252 -2.32 -12.04 11.54
N GLU A 253 -2.73 -11.80 10.29
CA GLU A 253 -4.05 -12.16 9.80
C GLU A 253 -4.29 -13.68 9.91
N GLY A 254 -3.35 -14.49 9.46
CA GLY A 254 -3.44 -15.95 9.58
C GLY A 254 -3.50 -16.46 11.02
N LEU A 255 -2.63 -15.96 11.90
CA LEU A 255 -2.60 -16.31 13.32
C LEU A 255 -3.90 -15.90 14.03
N SER A 256 -4.47 -14.76 13.68
CA SER A 256 -5.73 -14.31 14.27
C SER A 256 -6.95 -15.18 13.91
N ARG A 257 -6.87 -15.93 12.81
CA ARG A 257 -7.93 -16.83 12.34
C ARG A 257 -7.81 -18.26 12.89
N VAL A 258 -6.77 -18.56 13.67
CA VAL A 258 -6.57 -19.87 14.28
C VAL A 258 -7.70 -20.16 15.27
N LYS A 259 -8.35 -21.32 15.10
CA LYS A 259 -9.53 -21.70 15.90
C LYS A 259 -9.19 -22.48 17.16
N ARG A 260 -8.11 -23.25 17.13
CA ARG A 260 -7.65 -24.13 18.21
C ARG A 260 -6.14 -24.14 18.24
N CYS A 261 -5.59 -24.12 19.45
CA CYS A 261 -4.15 -24.12 19.68
C CYS A 261 -3.87 -24.73 21.06
N THR A 262 -2.73 -25.38 21.19
CA THR A 262 -2.20 -25.95 22.44
C THR A 262 -1.09 -25.05 22.99
N ASN A 263 -0.58 -25.31 24.20
CA ASN A 263 0.57 -24.55 24.71
C ASN A 263 1.81 -24.77 23.82
N GLU A 264 2.03 -26.02 23.43
CA GLU A 264 3.08 -26.48 22.54
C GLU A 264 2.88 -25.90 21.13
N GLY A 265 1.63 -25.81 20.66
CA GLY A 265 1.29 -25.12 19.41
C GLY A 265 1.67 -23.64 19.40
N ARG A 266 1.58 -22.94 20.53
CA ARG A 266 2.05 -21.54 20.63
C ARG A 266 3.57 -21.43 20.66
N ALA A 267 4.23 -22.40 21.29
CA ALA A 267 5.68 -22.49 21.18
C ALA A 267 6.09 -22.75 19.72
N LEU A 268 5.33 -23.57 18.99
CA LEU A 268 5.52 -23.79 17.55
C LEU A 268 5.30 -22.51 16.73
N MET A 269 4.29 -21.67 17.03
CA MET A 269 4.15 -20.35 16.38
C MET A 269 5.42 -19.50 16.54
N SER A 270 6.04 -19.55 17.72
CA SER A 270 7.28 -18.82 18.02
C SER A 270 8.46 -19.42 17.26
N LEU A 271 8.56 -20.75 17.19
CA LEU A 271 9.57 -21.46 16.41
C LEU A 271 9.46 -21.13 14.92
N ASP A 272 8.28 -21.26 14.33
CA ASP A 272 7.99 -20.93 12.93
C ASP A 272 8.44 -19.49 12.61
N PHE A 273 8.12 -18.55 13.49
CA PHE A 273 8.49 -17.15 13.34
C PHE A 273 10.01 -16.92 13.42
N GLN A 274 10.70 -17.60 14.34
CA GLN A 274 12.17 -17.53 14.45
C GLN A 274 12.87 -18.11 13.22
N VAL A 275 12.41 -19.25 12.72
CA VAL A 275 12.92 -19.86 11.48
C VAL A 275 12.70 -18.91 10.31
N LEU A 276 11.52 -18.30 10.20
CA LEU A 276 11.22 -17.33 9.15
C LEU A 276 12.15 -16.11 9.20
N ILE A 277 12.33 -15.48 10.38
CA ILE A 277 13.25 -14.35 10.54
C ILE A 277 14.67 -14.75 10.11
N THR A 278 15.17 -15.87 10.63
CA THR A 278 16.53 -16.33 10.35
C THR A 278 16.72 -16.62 8.87
N GLY A 279 15.74 -17.27 8.24
CA GLY A 279 15.75 -17.56 6.81
C GLY A 279 15.74 -16.30 5.95
N LEU A 280 14.91 -15.31 6.28
CA LEU A 280 14.87 -14.01 5.59
C LEU A 280 16.21 -13.26 5.73
N GLN A 281 16.77 -13.24 6.93
CA GLN A 281 18.04 -12.55 7.23
C GLN A 281 19.23 -13.15 6.45
N HIS A 282 19.17 -14.43 6.07
CA HIS A 282 20.24 -15.08 5.31
C HIS A 282 20.42 -14.51 3.90
N PHE A 283 19.35 -13.97 3.29
CA PHE A 283 19.42 -13.44 1.92
C PHE A 283 18.96 -11.99 1.78
N LEU A 284 18.47 -11.35 2.84
CA LEU A 284 18.17 -9.92 2.86
C LEU A 284 19.28 -9.15 3.60
N THR A 285 19.68 -8.02 3.04
CA THR A 285 20.65 -7.10 3.66
C THR A 285 20.00 -6.15 4.66
N ILE A 286 18.68 -5.99 4.59
CA ILE A 286 17.88 -5.12 5.46
C ILE A 286 17.64 -5.80 6.80
N ASN A 287 17.57 -5.02 7.88
CA ASN A 287 17.21 -5.53 9.20
C ASN A 287 15.74 -5.99 9.23
N VAL A 288 15.53 -7.32 9.22
CA VAL A 288 14.20 -7.94 9.13
C VAL A 288 13.40 -7.79 10.43
N LYS A 289 14.05 -7.88 11.59
CA LYS A 289 13.39 -7.93 12.91
C LYS A 289 12.42 -6.76 13.16
N PRO A 290 12.82 -5.48 13.01
CA PRO A 290 11.93 -4.35 13.25
C PRO A 290 10.67 -4.38 12.38
N LYS A 291 10.78 -4.84 11.12
CA LYS A 291 9.65 -4.90 10.18
C LYS A 291 8.64 -6.00 10.54
N LEU A 292 9.06 -7.02 11.30
CA LEU A 292 8.21 -8.12 11.75
C LEU A 292 7.85 -8.07 13.24
N LEU A 293 8.23 -7.01 13.97
CA LEU A 293 7.96 -6.85 15.40
C LEU A 293 6.47 -7.01 15.73
N ARG A 294 5.59 -6.54 14.85
CA ARG A 294 4.14 -6.70 14.97
C ARG A 294 3.70 -8.16 15.05
N VAL A 295 4.38 -9.09 14.39
CA VAL A 295 4.10 -10.53 14.53
C VAL A 295 4.54 -11.02 15.91
N GLU A 296 5.74 -10.65 16.34
CA GLU A 296 6.29 -11.05 17.64
C GLU A 296 5.41 -10.60 18.81
N THR A 297 5.01 -9.33 18.79
CA THR A 297 4.11 -8.73 19.79
C THR A 297 2.75 -9.44 19.83
N PHE A 298 2.21 -9.84 18.66
CA PHE A 298 0.96 -10.59 18.58
C PHE A 298 1.09 -11.99 19.18
N ILE A 299 2.19 -12.71 18.89
CA ILE A 299 2.47 -14.04 19.46
C ILE A 299 2.65 -13.94 20.99
N LYS A 300 3.36 -12.91 21.47
CA LYS A 300 3.55 -12.67 22.91
C LYS A 300 2.23 -12.37 23.62
N ALA A 301 1.26 -11.78 22.93
CA ALA A 301 -0.05 -11.45 23.51
C ALA A 301 -0.86 -12.69 23.95
N PHE A 302 -0.56 -13.89 23.44
CA PHE A 302 -1.17 -15.13 23.94
C PHE A 302 -0.80 -15.47 25.40
N TYR A 303 0.29 -14.90 25.90
CA TYR A 303 0.79 -15.16 27.25
C TYR A 303 0.32 -14.13 28.27
N LEU A 304 -0.41 -13.10 27.86
CA LEU A 304 -0.94 -12.08 28.76
C LEU A 304 -1.90 -12.69 29.79
N PRO A 305 -1.95 -12.12 31.00
CA PRO A 305 -3.00 -12.44 31.96
C PRO A 305 -4.34 -11.88 31.47
N GLU A 306 -5.43 -12.48 31.96
CA GLU A 306 -6.80 -12.15 31.56
C GLU A 306 -7.15 -10.66 31.76
N THR A 307 -6.57 -10.02 32.78
CA THR A 307 -6.79 -8.62 33.13
C THR A 307 -6.25 -7.62 32.12
N ASP A 308 -5.25 -8.01 31.32
CA ASP A 308 -4.42 -7.05 30.58
C ASP A 308 -4.89 -6.85 29.14
N TYR A 309 -5.75 -7.73 28.61
CA TYR A 309 -6.19 -7.67 27.21
C TYR A 309 -6.88 -6.36 26.82
N VAL A 310 -7.66 -5.77 27.73
CA VAL A 310 -8.32 -4.48 27.47
C VAL A 310 -7.28 -3.36 27.36
N HIS A 311 -6.27 -3.35 28.22
CA HIS A 311 -5.20 -2.36 28.15
C HIS A 311 -4.32 -2.58 26.91
N TRP A 312 -3.91 -3.82 26.67
CA TRP A 312 -3.11 -4.22 25.51
C TRP A 312 -3.76 -3.80 24.20
N ALA A 313 -5.06 -4.07 24.02
CA ALA A 313 -5.80 -3.66 22.83
C ALA A 313 -5.80 -2.14 22.60
N ARG A 314 -5.75 -1.33 23.67
CA ARG A 314 -5.72 0.14 23.57
C ARG A 314 -4.35 0.67 23.18
N ILE A 315 -3.28 0.07 23.69
CA ILE A 315 -1.91 0.51 23.41
C ILE A 315 -1.34 -0.07 22.10
N HIS A 316 -2.05 -1.02 21.48
CA HIS A 316 -1.69 -1.61 20.18
C HIS A 316 -2.73 -1.35 19.07
N PRO A 317 -2.92 -0.09 18.64
CA PRO A 317 -3.88 0.28 17.59
C PRO A 317 -3.49 -0.18 16.17
N GLU A 318 -2.32 -0.79 16.01
CA GLU A 318 -1.85 -1.40 14.76
C GLU A 318 -2.55 -2.72 14.41
N TYR A 319 -3.24 -3.35 15.36
CA TYR A 319 -4.04 -4.56 15.11
C TYR A 319 -5.48 -4.20 14.79
N THR A 320 -6.07 -4.92 13.84
CA THR A 320 -7.49 -4.71 13.52
C THR A 320 -8.36 -5.28 14.63
N LYS A 321 -9.59 -4.77 14.74
CA LYS A 321 -10.59 -5.30 15.68
C LYS A 321 -10.77 -6.82 15.52
N ASN A 322 -10.87 -7.30 14.28
CA ASN A 322 -11.00 -8.73 14.00
C ASN A 322 -9.78 -9.54 14.48
N GLN A 323 -8.57 -8.99 14.33
CA GLN A 323 -7.35 -9.65 14.79
C GLN A 323 -7.31 -9.77 16.31
N ILE A 324 -7.68 -8.70 17.03
CA ILE A 324 -7.76 -8.67 18.49
C ILE A 324 -8.85 -9.64 18.98
N MET A 325 -10.03 -9.62 18.34
CA MET A 325 -11.12 -10.56 18.66
C MET A 325 -10.70 -12.01 18.44
N GLY A 326 -9.99 -12.31 17.35
CA GLY A 326 -9.44 -13.63 17.06
C GLY A 326 -8.51 -14.13 18.15
N LEU A 327 -7.55 -13.30 18.55
CA LEU A 327 -6.63 -13.56 19.67
C LEU A 327 -7.39 -13.89 20.97
N ILE A 328 -8.31 -13.02 21.39
CA ILE A 328 -9.04 -13.18 22.65
C ILE A 328 -9.95 -14.41 22.62
N ASN A 329 -10.62 -14.67 21.50
CA ASN A 329 -11.46 -15.85 21.34
C ASN A 329 -10.65 -17.15 21.51
N LEU A 330 -9.46 -17.20 20.92
CA LEU A 330 -8.58 -18.36 21.02
C LEU A 330 -8.06 -18.52 22.45
N VAL A 331 -7.56 -17.45 23.09
CA VAL A 331 -7.08 -17.49 24.47
C VAL A 331 -8.18 -17.90 25.46
N ALA A 332 -9.37 -17.31 25.35
CA ALA A 332 -10.49 -17.61 26.23
C ALA A 332 -10.90 -19.08 26.15
N THR A 333 -10.87 -19.67 24.95
CA THR A 333 -11.17 -21.10 24.73
C THR A 333 -10.10 -21.98 25.37
N MET A 334 -8.82 -21.66 25.16
CA MET A 334 -7.70 -22.43 25.70
C MET A 334 -7.62 -22.38 27.22
N LYS A 335 -7.79 -21.19 27.82
CA LYS A 335 -7.70 -20.96 29.26
C LYS A 335 -9.01 -21.24 30.00
N GLY A 336 -10.06 -21.69 29.31
CA GLY A 336 -11.34 -22.05 29.91
C GLY A 336 -12.07 -20.88 30.58
N TRP A 337 -12.00 -19.69 29.99
CA TRP A 337 -12.63 -18.49 30.56
C TRP A 337 -14.15 -18.65 30.69
N LYS A 338 -14.71 -18.08 31.77
CA LYS A 338 -16.17 -18.01 31.93
C LYS A 338 -16.76 -17.16 30.80
N ARG A 339 -17.91 -17.59 30.26
CA ARG A 339 -18.62 -16.87 29.18
C ARG A 339 -18.86 -15.39 29.51
N LYS A 340 -19.24 -15.09 30.75
CA LYS A 340 -19.47 -13.72 31.23
C LYS A 340 -18.19 -12.88 31.12
N THR A 341 -17.07 -13.35 31.63
CA THR A 341 -15.81 -12.60 31.61
C THR A 341 -15.31 -12.35 30.19
N LYS A 342 -15.41 -13.36 29.33
CA LYS A 342 -15.09 -13.20 27.90
C LYS A 342 -15.91 -12.09 27.24
N LEU A 343 -17.23 -12.07 27.48
CA LEU A 343 -18.12 -11.04 26.92
C LEU A 343 -17.78 -9.65 27.44
N GLU A 344 -17.54 -9.51 28.76
CA GLU A 344 -17.16 -8.22 29.36
C GLU A 344 -15.85 -7.66 28.78
N VAL A 345 -14.84 -8.50 28.55
CA VAL A 345 -13.57 -8.08 27.93
C VAL A 345 -13.81 -7.62 26.49
N LEU A 346 -14.59 -8.37 25.71
CA LEU A 346 -14.89 -8.00 24.33
C LEU A 346 -15.67 -6.69 24.26
N GLU A 347 -16.74 -6.52 25.04
CA GLU A 347 -17.53 -5.28 25.10
C GLU A 347 -16.69 -4.05 25.46
N LYS A 348 -15.73 -4.19 26.39
CA LYS A 348 -14.79 -3.11 26.76
C LYS A 348 -13.85 -2.71 25.62
N ILE A 349 -13.50 -3.64 24.74
CA ILE A 349 -12.66 -3.38 23.56
C ILE A 349 -13.49 -2.76 22.43
N GLU A 350 -14.74 -3.21 22.27
CA GLU A 350 -15.65 -2.63 21.28
C GLU A 350 -16.02 -1.18 21.62
N SER A 351 -16.37 -0.91 22.88
CA SER A 351 -16.75 0.42 23.37
C SER A 351 -15.60 1.42 23.36
N ALA A 352 -14.35 0.96 23.54
CA ALA A 352 -13.16 1.82 23.47
C ALA A 352 -12.79 2.24 22.04
N SER A 353 -13.44 1.69 21.01
CA SER A 353 -13.18 2.00 19.60
C SER A 353 -14.15 3.05 19.01
N THR A 354 -15.18 3.44 19.78
CA THR A 354 -16.23 4.39 19.38
C THR A 354 -16.02 5.80 19.93
N LEU A 355 -14.95 6.01 20.68
CA LEU A 355 -14.44 7.30 21.18
C LEU A 355 -13.12 7.59 20.48
#